data_AF-A0A7K1AN60-F1
#
_entry.id   AF-A0A7K1AN60-F1
#
_cell.length_a   1.000
_cell.length_b   1.000
_cell.length_c   1.000
_cell.angle_alpha   90.00
_cell.angle_beta   90.00
_cell.angle_gamma   90.00
#
_symmetry.space_group_name_H-M   'P 1'
#
loop_
_entity.id
_entity.type
_entity.pdbx_description
1 polymer ?
#
loop_
_entity_poly.entity_id
_entity_poly.type
_entity_poly.pdbx_seq_one_letter_code
_entity_poly.pdbx_strand_id
1 'polypeptide(L)'
;MSGASMPASKEVIALTQKATDIISEKLGVDIVALDMTDQMILSEVFLICTAANERAADAIADAVFDGLAAIGEKPVRKEGKGQWVLL
;
A
#
# COMPACT_ATOMS: atom_id res chain seq x y z
N MET A 1 8.33 16.47 -26.90
CA MET A 1 9.40 15.61 -26.34
C MET A 1 8.72 14.71 -25.33
N SER A 2 8.46 13.45 -25.69
CA SER A 2 7.92 12.48 -24.75
C SER A 2 9.09 12.04 -23.87
N GLY A 3 9.18 12.60 -22.66
CA GLY A 3 9.99 11.96 -21.63
C GLY A 3 9.36 10.61 -21.37
N ALA A 4 10.07 9.52 -21.62
CA ALA A 4 9.63 8.22 -21.14
C ALA A 4 9.61 8.33 -19.62
N SER A 5 8.41 8.44 -19.03
CA SER A 5 8.25 8.31 -17.58
C SER A 5 8.80 6.94 -17.21
N MET A 6 9.85 6.92 -16.37
CA MET A 6 10.29 5.66 -15.81
C MET A 6 9.20 5.24 -14.82
N PRO A 7 8.66 4.02 -14.93
CA PRO A 7 7.72 3.52 -13.94
C PRO A 7 8.42 3.36 -12.58
N ALA A 8 7.62 3.12 -11.54
CA ALA A 8 8.13 2.86 -10.19
C ALA A 8 9.27 1.84 -10.18
N SER A 9 10.24 2.05 -9.29
CA SER A 9 11.41 1.19 -9.11
C SER A 9 11.01 -0.26 -8.83
N LYS A 10 11.89 -1.20 -9.21
CA LYS A 10 11.61 -2.64 -9.02
C LYS A 10 11.44 -2.98 -7.54
N GLU A 11 12.18 -2.29 -6.69
CA GLU A 11 12.11 -2.37 -5.24
C GLU A 11 10.71 -1.98 -4.75
N VAL A 12 10.18 -0.83 -5.19
CA VAL A 12 8.82 -0.38 -4.80
C VAL A 12 7.74 -1.28 -5.38
N ILE A 13 7.89 -1.78 -6.60
CA ILE A 13 6.95 -2.75 -7.19
C ILE A 13 6.91 -4.03 -6.33
N ALA A 14 8.07 -4.55 -5.94
CA ALA A 14 8.13 -5.74 -5.09
C ALA A 14 7.53 -5.50 -3.70
N LEU A 15 7.75 -4.32 -3.11
CA LEU A 15 7.14 -3.94 -1.84
C LEU A 15 5.61 -3.85 -1.95
N THR A 16 5.12 -3.24 -3.03
CA THR A 16 3.69 -3.10 -3.33
C THR A 16 3.01 -4.46 -3.51
N GLN A 17 3.68 -5.40 -4.18
CA GLN A 17 3.18 -6.77 -4.36
C GLN A 17 3.04 -7.50 -3.03
N LYS A 18 4.06 -7.41 -2.16
CA LYS A 18 3.97 -8.02 -0.81
C LYS A 18 2.82 -7.44 0.01
N ALA A 19 2.62 -6.11 -0.02
CA ALA A 19 1.49 -5.49 0.64
C ALA A 19 0.15 -5.97 0.05
N THR A 20 0.06 -6.10 -1.28
CA THR A 20 -1.11 -6.63 -1.99
C THR A 20 -1.45 -8.06 -1.58
N ASP A 21 -0.44 -8.92 -1.45
CA ASP A 21 -0.63 -10.30 -1.00
C ASP A 21 -1.23 -10.34 0.41
N ILE A 22 -0.69 -9.54 1.33
CA ILE A 22 -1.20 -9.45 2.71
C ILE A 22 -2.65 -8.91 2.74
N ILE A 23 -2.95 -7.87 1.95
CA ILE A 23 -4.31 -7.33 1.83
C ILE A 23 -5.27 -8.41 1.30
N SER A 24 -4.85 -9.16 0.30
CA SER A 24 -5.64 -10.24 -0.31
C SER A 24 -5.92 -11.38 0.68
N GLU A 25 -4.93 -11.79 1.47
CA GLU A 25 -5.09 -12.77 2.55
C GLU A 25 -6.08 -12.32 3.63
N LYS A 26 -6.22 -10.99 3.81
CA LYS A 26 -7.19 -10.37 4.72
C LYS A 26 -8.52 -10.00 4.07
N LEU A 27 -8.79 -10.54 2.88
CA LEU A 27 -10.04 -10.34 2.13
C LEU A 27 -10.30 -8.86 1.77
N GLY A 28 -9.24 -8.06 1.65
CA GLY A 28 -9.35 -6.74 1.05
C GLY A 28 -9.69 -6.84 -0.44
N VAL A 29 -10.52 -5.92 -0.91
CA VAL A 29 -11.01 -5.90 -2.31
C VAL A 29 -10.65 -4.57 -2.96
N ASP A 30 -10.93 -4.44 -4.26
CA ASP A 30 -10.64 -3.23 -5.04
C ASP A 30 -9.19 -2.75 -4.87
N ILE A 31 -8.25 -3.69 -4.88
CA ILE A 31 -6.82 -3.41 -4.67
C ILE A 31 -6.26 -2.76 -5.94
N VAL A 32 -5.87 -1.50 -5.84
CA VAL A 32 -5.37 -0.69 -6.96
C VAL A 32 -4.04 -0.06 -6.57
N ALA A 33 -3.02 -0.30 -7.39
CA ALA A 33 -1.73 0.39 -7.30
C ALA A 33 -1.69 1.52 -8.33
N LEU A 34 -1.50 2.75 -7.87
CA LEU A 34 -1.34 3.93 -8.70
C LEU A 34 0.16 4.23 -8.84
N ASP A 35 0.65 4.27 -10.08
CA ASP A 35 2.00 4.76 -10.37
C ASP A 35 2.01 6.30 -10.27
N MET A 36 2.81 6.80 -9.34
CA MET A 36 2.91 8.22 -8.99
C MET A 36 4.23 8.84 -9.46
N THR A 37 5.00 8.15 -10.31
CA THR A 37 6.36 8.59 -10.69
C THR A 37 6.38 9.95 -11.39
N ASP A 38 5.34 10.29 -12.16
CA ASP A 38 5.20 11.64 -12.76
C ASP A 38 4.73 12.73 -11.79
N GLN A 39 4.30 12.35 -10.59
CA GLN A 39 3.73 13.23 -9.55
C GLN A 39 4.62 13.27 -8.29
N MET A 40 5.92 12.98 -8.49
CA MET A 40 7.09 12.70 -7.63
C MET A 40 7.31 13.47 -6.30
N ILE A 41 6.31 14.13 -5.72
CA ILE A 41 6.47 14.96 -4.52
C ILE A 41 6.55 14.09 -3.25
N LEU A 42 6.02 12.85 -3.25
CA LEU A 42 5.83 12.05 -2.02
C LEU A 42 6.15 10.55 -2.11
N SER A 43 5.66 9.82 -3.12
CA SER A 43 5.83 8.35 -3.25
C SER A 43 5.85 7.92 -4.72
N GLU A 44 6.49 6.78 -5.03
CA GLU A 44 6.45 6.16 -6.36
C GLU A 44 5.15 5.38 -6.62
N VAL A 45 4.55 4.79 -5.58
CA VAL A 45 3.28 4.06 -5.67
C VAL A 45 2.32 4.46 -4.56
N PHE A 46 1.03 4.55 -4.89
CA PHE A 46 -0.05 4.62 -3.91
C PHE A 46 -0.94 3.37 -4.02
N LEU A 47 -0.92 2.53 -2.99
CA LEU A 47 -1.70 1.29 -2.94
C LEU A 47 -2.98 1.52 -2.15
N ILE A 48 -4.13 1.32 -2.79
CA ILE A 48 -5.46 1.53 -2.22
C ILE A 48 -6.19 0.19 -2.21
N CYS A 49 -6.95 -0.09 -1.15
CA CYS A 49 -7.87 -1.20 -1.09
C CYS A 49 -9.12 -0.83 -0.28
N THR A 50 -10.17 -1.63 -0.43
CA THR A 50 -11.43 -1.50 0.29
C THR A 50 -11.61 -2.66 1.26
N ALA A 51 -12.05 -2.36 2.48
CA ALA A 51 -12.41 -3.35 3.49
C ALA A 51 -13.93 -3.48 3.61
N ALA A 52 -14.42 -4.66 4.00
CA ALA A 52 -15.86 -4.92 4.13
C ALA A 52 -16.54 -4.17 5.30
N ASN A 53 -15.77 -3.73 6.29
CA ASN A 53 -16.22 -2.94 7.44
C ASN A 53 -15.01 -2.35 8.20
N GLU A 54 -15.28 -1.50 9.19
CA GLU A 54 -14.25 -0.83 10.01
C GLU A 54 -13.31 -1.79 10.72
N ARG A 55 -13.81 -2.92 11.24
CA ARG A 55 -12.98 -3.93 11.90
C ARG A 55 -12.04 -4.61 10.91
N ALA A 56 -12.51 -4.88 9.69
CA ALA A 56 -11.69 -5.44 8.62
C ALA A 56 -10.63 -4.43 8.16
N ALA A 57 -10.96 -3.14 8.09
CA ALA A 57 -9.99 -2.09 7.75
C ALA A 57 -8.84 -2.03 8.76
N ASP A 58 -9.14 -2.02 10.06
CA ASP A 58 -8.12 -2.05 11.11
C ASP A 58 -7.26 -3.33 11.02
N ALA A 59 -7.89 -4.49 10.78
CA ALA A 59 -7.19 -5.77 10.69
C ALA A 59 -6.28 -5.90 9.45
N ILE A 60 -6.71 -5.34 8.31
CA ILE A 60 -5.87 -5.25 7.10
C ILE A 60 -4.67 -4.36 7.38
N ALA A 61 -4.90 -3.17 7.95
CA ALA A 61 -3.83 -2.22 8.22
C ALA A 61 -2.78 -2.76 9.21
N ASP A 62 -3.21 -3.43 10.28
CA ASP A 62 -2.31 -4.06 11.24
C ASP A 62 -1.49 -5.18 10.56
N ALA A 63 -2.13 -6.01 9.73
CA ALA A 63 -1.44 -7.08 9.02
C ALA A 63 -0.40 -6.57 8.03
N VAL A 64 -0.72 -5.52 7.25
CA VAL A 64 0.23 -4.90 6.33
C VAL A 64 1.38 -4.27 7.11
N PHE A 65 1.09 -3.55 8.20
CA PHE A 65 2.12 -2.96 9.04
C PHE A 65 3.11 -4.00 9.58
N ASP A 66 2.59 -5.08 10.17
CA ASP A 66 3.40 -6.15 10.75
C ASP A 66 4.16 -6.95 9.67
N GLY A 67 3.51 -7.25 8.54
CA GLY A 67 4.12 -8.01 7.45
C GLY A 67 5.25 -7.24 6.75
N LEU A 68 5.08 -5.93 6.56
CA LEU A 68 6.14 -5.08 6.03
C LEU A 68 7.25 -4.84 7.07
N ALA A 69 6.91 -4.69 8.35
CA ALA A 69 7.92 -4.59 9.41
C ALA A 69 8.80 -5.85 9.50
N ALA A 70 8.23 -7.04 9.30
CA ALA A 70 8.97 -8.31 9.34
C ALA A 70 10.07 -8.44 8.27
N ILE A 71 9.97 -7.67 7.18
CA ILE A 71 10.97 -7.64 6.10
C ILE A 71 11.86 -6.39 6.13
N GLY A 72 11.77 -5.58 7.19
CA GLY A 72 12.57 -4.36 7.35
C GLY A 72 11.97 -3.09 6.75
N GLU A 73 10.78 -3.18 6.15
CA GLU A 73 10.09 -2.07 5.45
C GLU A 73 8.94 -1.51 6.29
N LYS A 74 9.20 -1.32 7.59
CA LYS A 74 8.18 -0.91 8.56
C LYS A 74 7.59 0.46 8.19
N PRO A 75 6.25 0.59 8.06
CA PRO A 75 5.62 1.89 7.82
C PRO A 75 5.95 2.88 8.94
N VAL A 76 6.15 4.15 8.56
CA VAL A 76 6.60 5.20 9.50
C VAL A 76 5.49 5.57 10.49
N ARG A 77 4.25 5.61 10.02
CA ARG A 77 3.11 6.06 10.80
C ARG A 77 1.86 5.29 10.39
N LYS A 78 0.96 5.09 11.35
CA LYS A 78 -0.42 4.68 11.07
C LYS A 78 -1.35 5.82 11.45
N GLU A 79 -2.17 6.26 10.50
CA GLU A 79 -3.17 7.32 10.70
C GLU A 79 -4.58 6.78 10.49
N GLY A 80 -5.56 7.37 11.15
CA GLY A 80 -6.95 6.93 11.08
C GLY A 80 -7.22 5.65 11.88
N LYS A 81 -8.50 5.24 11.85
CA LYS A 81 -9.03 4.01 12.44
C LYS A 81 -10.42 3.74 11.86
N GLY A 82 -10.74 2.48 11.61
CA GLY A 82 -12.07 2.06 11.17
C GLY A 82 -12.40 2.52 9.75
N GLN A 83 -13.08 3.66 9.62
CA GLN A 83 -13.60 4.18 8.33
C GLN A 83 -12.50 4.39 7.28
N TRP A 84 -11.29 4.74 7.72
CA TRP A 84 -10.10 4.83 6.88
C TRP A 84 -8.85 4.61 7.72
N VAL A 85 -7.81 4.05 7.09
CA VAL A 85 -6.48 3.92 7.67
C VAL A 85 -5.45 4.27 6.58
N LEU A 86 -4.42 5.01 6.96
CA LEU A 86 -3.25 5.29 6.11
C LEU A 86 -2.00 4.75 6.80
N LEU A 87 -1.14 4.09 6.03
CA LEU A 87 0.16 3.57 6.44
C LEU A 87 1.28 4.33 5.73
#